data_AF-A0A1T1GAR9-F1
#
_entry.id   AF-A0A1T1GAR9-F1
#
_cell.length_a   1.000
_cell.length_b   1.000
_cell.length_c   1.000
_cell.angle_alpha   90.00
_cell.angle_beta   90.00
_cell.angle_gamma   90.00
#
_symmetry.space_group_name_H-M   'P 1'
#
loop_
_entity.id
_entity.type
_entity.pdbx_description
1 polymer ?
#
loop_
_entity_poly.entity_id
_entity_poly.type
_entity_poly.pdbx_seq_one_letter_code
_entity_poly.pdbx_strand_id
1 'polypeptide(L)'
;IYRRDPNYWAANLPSRRGMFHFDRIVFKLYLDQYTKLEAFKAGNDDVDREYSATQWARKYVGKNFDNGLLKKETFPDGPAQMQSFMINTRKPEFQDRRVRHALALAFDYDWMNRMMFYGQYTRLNS
;
A
#
# COMPACT_ATOMS: atom_id res chain seq x y z
N ILE A 1 19.90 8.77 -2.80
CA ILE A 1 19.42 10.05 -3.40
C ILE A 1 19.68 9.96 -4.89
N TYR A 2 18.70 10.29 -5.72
CA TYR A 2 18.85 10.37 -7.17
C TYR A 2 18.85 11.84 -7.62
N ARG A 3 19.60 12.12 -8.68
CA ARG A 3 19.60 13.41 -9.38
C ARG A 3 19.34 13.17 -10.86
N ARG A 4 18.61 14.07 -11.49
CA ARG A 4 18.32 14.03 -12.92
C ARG A 4 19.61 14.30 -13.70
N ASP A 5 19.87 13.47 -14.72
CA ASP A 5 20.95 13.71 -15.68
C ASP A 5 20.46 14.73 -16.72
N PRO A 6 21.08 15.91 -16.84
CA PRO A 6 20.71 16.90 -17.85
C PRO A 6 20.96 16.41 -19.28
N ASN A 7 21.83 15.41 -19.47
CA ASN A 7 22.17 14.83 -20.77
C ASN A 7 21.49 13.48 -21.01
N TYR A 8 20.39 13.19 -20.31
CA TYR A 8 19.64 11.96 -20.51
C TYR A 8 19.20 11.80 -21.97
N TRP A 9 19.84 10.87 -22.68
CA TRP A 9 19.75 10.68 -24.13
C TRP A 9 18.32 10.55 -24.67
N ALA A 10 17.40 10.01 -23.85
CA ALA A 10 16.03 9.75 -24.25
C ALA A 10 15.03 10.82 -23.81
N ALA A 11 15.46 11.94 -23.23
CA ALA A 11 14.58 12.98 -22.68
C ALA A 11 13.51 13.48 -23.67
N ASN A 12 13.84 13.52 -24.97
CA ASN A 12 12.94 14.03 -26.02
C ASN A 12 12.19 12.94 -26.80
N LEU A 13 12.44 11.66 -26.53
CA LEU A 13 11.73 10.56 -27.20
C LEU A 13 10.24 10.61 -26.84
N PRO A 14 9.32 10.34 -27.79
CA PRO A 14 7.87 10.39 -27.55
C PRO A 14 7.43 9.59 -26.31
N SER A 15 8.06 8.44 -26.04
CA SER A 15 7.75 7.58 -24.88
C SER A 15 8.22 8.13 -23.53
N ARG A 16 9.04 9.20 -23.50
CA ARG A 16 9.60 9.80 -22.29
C ARG A 16 9.14 11.24 -22.05
N ARG A 17 8.54 11.91 -23.03
CA ARG A 17 7.99 13.26 -22.85
C ARG A 17 6.93 13.25 -21.75
N GLY A 18 7.01 14.22 -20.83
CA GLY A 18 6.11 14.30 -19.66
C GLY A 18 6.51 13.38 -18.48
N MET A 19 7.73 12.83 -18.50
CA MET A 19 8.30 12.08 -17.36
C MET A 19 9.50 12.83 -16.76
N PHE A 20 9.93 12.40 -15.56
CA PHE A 20 11.17 12.87 -14.90
C PHE A 20 11.23 14.38 -14.66
N HIS A 21 10.14 14.95 -14.14
CA HIS A 21 10.04 16.39 -13.85
C HIS A 21 10.91 16.85 -12.68
N PHE A 22 11.15 16.00 -11.68
CA PHE A 22 11.92 16.36 -10.49
C PHE A 22 13.43 16.25 -10.74
N ASP A 23 14.18 17.28 -10.36
CA ASP A 23 15.65 17.29 -10.44
C ASP A 23 16.32 16.38 -9.41
N ARG A 24 15.64 16.13 -8.28
CA ARG A 24 16.16 15.33 -7.17
C ARG A 24 15.03 14.50 -6.57
N ILE A 25 15.31 13.22 -6.34
CA ILE A 25 14.41 12.29 -5.63
C ILE A 25 15.17 11.73 -4.43
N VAL A 26 14.56 11.86 -3.25
CA VAL A 26 15.13 11.37 -1.99
C VAL A 26 14.26 10.24 -1.47
N PHE A 27 14.82 9.03 -1.43
CA PHE A 27 14.23 7.93 -0.69
C PHE A 27 14.76 7.99 0.74
N LYS A 28 13.86 8.27 1.68
CA LYS A 28 14.15 8.20 3.11
C LYS A 28 13.76 6.82 3.62
N LEU A 29 14.64 6.23 4.42
CA LEU A 29 14.40 4.94 5.04
C LEU A 29 13.97 5.20 6.48
N TYR A 30 12.78 4.72 6.81
CA TYR A 30 12.24 4.75 8.16
C TYR A 30 12.23 3.33 8.71
N LEU A 31 12.46 3.20 10.03
CA LEU A 31 12.45 1.90 10.70
C LEU A 31 11.04 1.29 10.74
N ASP A 32 10.03 2.15 10.84
CA ASP A 32 8.63 1.76 10.98
C ASP A 32 7.70 2.74 10.25
N GLN A 33 6.45 2.31 10.04
CA GLN A 33 5.44 3.08 9.31
C GLN A 33 4.88 4.27 10.10
N TYR A 34 4.92 4.24 11.44
CA TYR A 34 4.40 5.34 12.26
C TYR A 34 5.32 6.54 12.19
N THR A 35 6.63 6.31 12.32
CA THR A 35 7.65 7.35 12.16
C THR A 35 7.57 7.98 10.76
N LYS A 36 7.38 7.15 9.72
CA LYS A 36 7.14 7.61 8.34
C LYS A 36 5.90 8.52 8.25
N LEU A 37 4.78 8.12 8.85
CA LEU A 37 3.54 8.90 8.80
C LEU A 37 3.66 10.24 9.55
N GLU A 38 4.31 10.26 10.72
CA GLU A 38 4.52 11.52 11.44
C GLU A 38 5.47 12.47 10.69
N ALA A 39 6.49 11.93 10.01
CA ALA A 39 7.33 12.73 9.13
C ALA A 39 6.56 13.34 7.96
N PHE A 40 5.65 12.55 7.33
CA PHE A 40 4.74 13.05 6.30
C PHE A 40 3.81 14.16 6.82
N LYS A 41 3.19 13.94 7.99
CA LYS A 41 2.32 14.93 8.64
C LYS A 41 3.05 16.23 8.97
N ALA A 42 4.33 16.15 9.31
CA ALA A 42 5.20 17.31 9.56
C ALA A 42 5.63 18.05 8.27
N GLY A 43 5.32 17.52 7.09
CA GLY A 43 5.73 18.10 5.80
C GLY A 43 7.18 17.78 5.42
N ASN A 44 7.80 16.78 6.05
CA ASN A 44 9.15 16.37 5.69
C ASN A 44 9.17 15.53 4.40
N ASP A 45 8.04 14.90 4.06
CA ASP A 45 7.89 14.02 2.90
C ASP A 45 6.74 14.50 2.01
N ASP A 46 6.93 14.42 0.69
CA ASP A 46 5.96 14.96 -0.28
C ASP A 46 4.81 13.99 -0.59
N VAL A 47 5.07 12.68 -0.53
CA VAL A 47 4.11 11.62 -0.87
C VAL A 47 4.32 10.44 0.06
N ASP A 48 3.22 9.87 0.54
CA ASP A 48 3.22 8.57 1.22
C ASP A 48 2.20 7.60 0.61
N ARG A 49 2.58 6.32 0.55
CA ARG A 49 1.69 5.23 0.16
C ARG A 49 1.31 4.43 1.40
N GLU A 50 0.02 4.43 1.71
CA GLU A 50 -0.54 3.70 2.84
C GLU A 50 -0.98 2.29 2.43
N TYR A 51 -0.66 1.31 3.27
CA TYR A 51 -1.07 -0.09 3.09
C TYR A 51 -1.96 -0.59 4.24
N SER A 52 -1.99 0.12 5.37
CA SER A 52 -2.80 -0.22 6.54
C SER A 52 -4.16 0.46 6.48
N ALA A 53 -5.23 -0.33 6.35
CA ALA A 53 -6.60 0.18 6.47
C ALA A 53 -6.85 0.91 7.81
N THR A 54 -6.24 0.43 8.90
CA THR A 54 -6.31 1.06 10.22
C THR A 54 -5.68 2.44 10.23
N GLN A 55 -4.46 2.58 9.69
CA GLN A 55 -3.81 3.88 9.62
C GLN A 55 -4.59 4.82 8.72
N TRP A 56 -5.00 4.35 7.53
CA TRP A 56 -5.81 5.12 6.60
C TRP A 56 -7.09 5.66 7.25
N ALA A 57 -7.80 4.84 8.04
CA ALA A 57 -9.03 5.24 8.70
C ALA A 57 -8.81 6.24 9.84
N ARG A 58 -7.74 6.10 10.62
CA ARG A 58 -7.63 6.76 11.93
C ARG A 58 -6.52 7.80 12.06
N LYS A 59 -5.49 7.75 11.21
CA LYS A 59 -4.22 8.45 11.45
C LYS A 59 -3.90 9.56 10.45
N TYR A 60 -4.59 9.60 9.31
CA TYR A 60 -4.49 10.69 8.32
C TYR A 60 -5.42 11.86 8.69
N VAL A 61 -5.15 12.44 9.86
CA VAL A 61 -5.90 13.57 10.44
C VAL A 61 -4.92 14.59 11.02
N GLY A 62 -5.35 15.84 11.13
CA GLY A 62 -4.60 16.91 11.78
C GLY A 62 -4.56 18.19 10.96
N LYS A 63 -3.98 19.24 11.55
CA LYS A 63 -4.03 20.62 11.02
C LYS A 63 -3.65 20.75 9.53
N ASN A 64 -2.65 20.01 9.08
CA ASN A 64 -2.18 20.08 7.69
C ASN A 64 -3.14 19.39 6.70
N PHE A 65 -3.99 18.46 7.15
CA PHE A 65 -5.12 17.97 6.34
C PHE A 65 -6.28 18.96 6.38
N ASP A 66 -6.58 19.51 7.55
CA ASP A 66 -7.71 20.44 7.74
C ASP A 66 -7.55 21.74 6.93
N ASN A 67 -6.31 22.22 6.77
CA ASN A 67 -5.99 23.42 6.01
C ASN A 67 -5.68 23.16 4.52
N GLY A 68 -5.76 21.90 4.07
CA GLY A 68 -5.54 21.51 2.67
C GLY A 68 -4.08 21.42 2.22
N LEU A 69 -3.09 21.57 3.12
CA LEU A 69 -1.68 21.36 2.77
C LEU A 69 -1.40 19.90 2.39
N LEU A 70 -2.02 18.96 3.09
CA LEU A 70 -1.98 17.53 2.81
C LEU A 70 -3.34 17.06 2.34
N LYS A 71 -3.33 16.20 1.31
CA LYS A 71 -4.54 15.58 0.77
C LYS A 71 -4.43 14.07 0.87
N LYS A 72 -5.52 13.44 1.29
CA LYS A 72 -5.70 12.00 1.26
C LYS A 72 -6.57 11.63 0.07
N GLU A 73 -6.11 10.71 -0.78
CA GLU A 73 -6.84 10.32 -2.00
C GLU A 73 -6.65 8.84 -2.34
N THR A 74 -7.70 8.22 -2.86
CA THR A 74 -7.70 6.85 -3.35
C THR A 74 -7.64 6.85 -4.87
N PHE A 75 -6.80 5.99 -5.43
CA PHE A 75 -6.71 5.79 -6.88
C PHE A 75 -7.13 4.36 -7.21
N PRO A 76 -7.78 4.12 -8.37
CA PRO A 76 -7.99 2.76 -8.85
C PRO A 76 -6.64 2.06 -8.96
N ASP A 77 -6.48 0.94 -8.26
CA ASP A 77 -5.34 0.05 -8.46
C ASP A 77 -5.71 -0.98 -9.53
N GLY A 78 -4.70 -1.57 -10.16
CA GLY A 78 -4.87 -2.59 -11.19
C GLY A 78 -5.57 -3.86 -10.67
N PRO A 79 -5.49 -4.99 -11.39
CA PRO A 79 -6.11 -6.23 -10.93
C PRO A 79 -5.62 -6.59 -9.52
N ALA A 80 -6.55 -7.00 -8.67
CA ALA A 80 -6.25 -7.26 -7.27
C ALA A 80 -5.20 -8.38 -7.15
N GLN A 81 -4.15 -8.12 -6.38
CA GLN A 81 -3.09 -9.10 -6.11
C GLN A 81 -3.61 -10.14 -5.11
N MET A 82 -3.33 -11.42 -5.35
CA MET A 82 -3.74 -12.49 -4.44
C MET A 82 -2.95 -12.41 -3.11
N GLN A 83 -3.68 -12.20 -2.01
CA GLN A 83 -3.15 -12.35 -0.66
C GLN A 83 -3.93 -13.45 0.07
N SER A 84 -3.24 -14.50 0.51
CA SER A 84 -3.87 -15.67 1.12
C SER A 84 -2.94 -16.34 2.12
N PHE A 85 -3.52 -17.14 3.02
CA PHE A 85 -2.75 -18.12 3.78
C PHE A 85 -2.32 -19.26 2.85
N MET A 86 -1.01 -19.37 2.64
CA MET A 86 -0.44 -20.50 1.91
C MET A 86 -0.18 -21.66 2.89
N ILE A 87 -0.89 -22.76 2.68
CA ILE A 87 -0.76 -23.96 3.51
C ILE A 87 0.36 -24.84 2.95
N ASN A 88 1.35 -25.17 3.78
CA ASN A 88 2.46 -26.04 3.38
C ASN A 88 2.00 -27.51 3.29
N THR A 89 1.68 -27.96 2.08
CA THR A 89 1.20 -29.33 1.80
C THR A 89 2.24 -30.43 2.01
N ARG A 90 3.51 -30.07 2.31
CA ARG A 90 4.55 -31.06 2.67
C ARG A 90 4.34 -31.63 4.07
N LYS A 91 3.60 -30.92 4.92
CA LYS A 91 3.28 -31.40 6.27
C LYS A 91 2.13 -32.42 6.22
N PRO A 92 2.24 -33.57 6.93
CA PRO A 92 1.23 -34.63 6.90
C PRO A 92 -0.20 -34.15 7.18
N GLU A 93 -0.37 -33.21 8.10
CA GLU A 93 -1.66 -32.66 8.53
C GLU A 93 -2.40 -31.89 7.42
N PHE A 94 -1.65 -31.41 6.41
CA PHE A 94 -2.18 -30.58 5.33
C PHE A 94 -2.20 -31.27 3.97
N GLN A 95 -1.86 -32.56 3.89
CA GLN A 95 -1.87 -33.31 2.62
C GLN A 95 -3.28 -33.50 2.07
N ASP A 96 -4.26 -33.77 2.93
CA ASP A 96 -5.66 -33.93 2.51
C ASP A 96 -6.27 -32.59 2.09
N ARG A 97 -6.79 -32.53 0.85
CA ARG A 97 -7.46 -31.34 0.32
C ARG A 97 -8.69 -30.93 1.13
N ARG A 98 -9.38 -31.89 1.75
CA ARG A 98 -10.60 -31.66 2.54
C ARG A 98 -10.28 -30.91 3.83
N VAL A 99 -9.13 -31.19 4.45
CA VAL A 99 -8.64 -30.44 5.61
C VAL A 99 -8.39 -28.98 5.24
N ARG A 100 -7.68 -28.75 4.11
CA ARG A 100 -7.41 -27.38 3.63
C ARG A 100 -8.70 -26.63 3.28
N HIS A 101 -9.68 -27.31 2.70
CA HIS A 101 -10.98 -26.72 2.40
C HIS A 101 -11.76 -26.36 3.68
N ALA A 102 -11.78 -27.23 4.69
CA ALA A 102 -12.41 -26.94 5.97
C ALA A 102 -11.77 -25.72 6.66
N LEU A 103 -10.44 -25.59 6.61
CA LEU A 103 -9.73 -24.42 7.13
C LEU A 103 -10.09 -23.13 6.37
N ALA A 104 -10.28 -23.20 5.06
CA ALA A 104 -10.69 -22.04 4.26
C ALA A 104 -12.11 -21.59 4.60
N LEU A 105 -13.04 -22.52 4.87
CA LEU A 105 -14.41 -22.22 5.29
C LEU A 105 -14.48 -21.63 6.70
N ALA A 106 -13.56 -21.99 7.58
CA ALA A 106 -13.47 -21.46 8.94
C ALA A 106 -12.96 -20.00 9.00
N PHE A 107 -12.53 -19.42 7.87
CA PHE A 107 -12.03 -18.06 7.80
C PHE A 107 -13.19 -17.05 7.70
N ASP A 108 -13.53 -16.41 8.82
CA ASP A 108 -14.55 -15.35 8.87
C ASP A 108 -14.02 -14.01 8.33
N TYR A 109 -14.00 -13.89 7.00
CA TYR A 109 -13.58 -12.67 6.33
C TYR A 109 -14.46 -11.47 6.68
N ASP A 110 -15.77 -11.66 6.74
CA ASP A 110 -16.71 -10.55 6.91
C ASP A 110 -16.56 -9.92 8.30
N TRP A 111 -16.34 -10.73 9.33
CA TRP A 111 -16.00 -10.22 10.65
C TRP A 111 -14.70 -9.44 10.64
N MET A 112 -13.64 -9.96 10.02
CA MET A 112 -12.35 -9.26 9.92
C MET A 112 -12.47 -7.94 9.17
N ASN A 113 -13.23 -7.92 8.06
CA ASN A 113 -13.42 -6.70 7.28
C ASN A 113 -14.11 -5.60 8.09
N ARG A 114 -15.15 -5.97 8.85
CA ARG A 114 -15.85 -5.03 9.73
C ARG A 114 -14.99 -4.55 10.90
N MET A 115 -14.32 -5.47 11.60
CA MET A 115 -13.67 -5.17 12.88
C MET A 115 -12.25 -4.65 12.73
N MET A 116 -11.51 -5.09 11.71
CA MET A 116 -10.09 -4.79 11.55
C MET A 116 -9.79 -3.91 10.34
N PHE A 117 -10.52 -4.11 9.23
CA PHE A 117 -10.23 -3.43 7.96
C PHE A 117 -11.14 -2.25 7.66
N TYR A 118 -12.03 -1.88 8.59
CA TYR A 118 -12.93 -0.72 8.46
C TYR A 118 -13.80 -0.77 7.20
N GLY A 119 -14.14 -1.98 6.74
CA GLY A 119 -14.92 -2.18 5.51
C GLY A 119 -14.19 -1.74 4.23
N GLN A 120 -12.88 -1.51 4.28
CA GLN A 120 -12.13 -0.98 3.14
C GLN A 120 -11.72 -2.06 2.14
N TYR A 121 -11.79 -3.34 2.51
CA TYR A 121 -11.38 -4.43 1.62
C TYR A 121 -12.58 -5.15 1.01
N THR A 122 -12.34 -5.76 -0.15
CA THR A 122 -13.28 -6.65 -0.83
C THR A 122 -12.70 -8.07 -0.87
N ARG A 123 -13.53 -9.09 -0.66
CA ARG A 123 -13.08 -10.48 -0.68
C ARG A 123 -12.66 -10.86 -2.09
N LEU A 124 -11.45 -11.37 -2.23
CA LEU A 124 -11.00 -12.01 -3.47
C LEU A 124 -11.77 -13.32 -3.69
N ASN A 125 -12.38 -13.47 -4.87
CA ASN A 125 -13.18 -14.62 -5.27
C ASN A 125 -12.82 -15.16 -6.68
N SER A 126 -11.73 -14.68 -7.27
CA SER A 126 -11.18 -15.10 -8.56
C SER A 126 -10.35 -16.37 -8.49
#